data_AF-A0A846SSU7-F1
#
_entry.id   AF-A0A846SSU7-F1
#
_cell.length_a   1.000
_cell.length_b   1.000
_cell.length_c   1.000
_cell.angle_alpha   90.00
_cell.angle_beta   90.00
_cell.angle_gamma   90.00
#
_symmetry.space_group_name_H-M   'P 1'
#
loop_
_entity.id
_entity.type
_entity.pdbx_description
1 polymer ?
#
loop_
_entity_poly.entity_id
_entity_poly.type
_entity_poly.pdbx_seq_one_letter_code
_entity_poly.pdbx_strand_id
1 'polypeptide(L)'
;MIPAHHATHAFSLRLAILLISIILAACAGPQPPPYEEGSISVHFCPQDCNSTLHALARTAETLDCAFYDLDPDAFPRIPTAKILIFEDNYQDTGTPIGSRSLMHNKFCILSERLTWTGSMNPTYNGIFRNNNNLILINSSCITRNYRAEYLELQDGHERALPCPTVNLSGTLIHTYFCPEDDCHGALLTALQEATRSIHFMTFSFTLNEAADLLITKHREGLNITGIFEKRQQSHSIHQKLADAGITLYWDKNPATMHHKTFIIDEKTVITGSMNPTKNGVGRNDENLLIINDERIARAFLSELHTIPREPLTPTAHTR
;
A
#
# COMPACT_ATOMS: atom_id res chain seq x y z
N MET A 1 21.80 21.05 -65.84
CA MET A 1 22.63 21.43 -64.67
C MET A 1 21.84 22.43 -63.83
N ILE A 2 21.25 21.98 -62.73
CA ILE A 2 20.63 22.82 -61.68
C ILE A 2 21.06 22.18 -60.35
N PRO A 3 21.57 22.94 -59.35
CA PRO A 3 22.44 22.37 -58.32
C PRO A 3 21.68 21.82 -57.11
N ALA A 4 22.12 20.65 -56.66
CA ALA A 4 21.65 19.92 -55.49
C ALA A 4 22.29 20.45 -54.18
N HIS A 5 22.16 21.73 -53.88
CA HIS A 5 22.82 22.35 -52.70
C HIS A 5 21.91 22.76 -51.54
N HIS A 6 20.59 22.56 -51.62
CA HIS A 6 19.66 22.99 -50.56
C HIS A 6 19.20 21.88 -49.59
N ALA A 7 19.44 20.59 -49.88
CA ALA A 7 18.93 19.49 -49.06
C ALA A 7 19.79 19.16 -47.82
N THR A 8 21.08 19.49 -47.83
CA THR A 8 22.04 19.13 -46.77
C THR A 8 21.94 20.03 -45.53
N HIS A 9 21.55 21.30 -45.68
CA HIS A 9 21.40 22.22 -44.54
C HIS A 9 20.13 21.99 -43.71
N ALA A 10 19.05 21.51 -44.31
CA ALA A 10 17.80 21.21 -43.58
C ALA A 10 17.93 19.93 -42.73
N PHE A 11 18.75 18.97 -43.17
CA PHE A 11 18.99 17.71 -42.47
C PHE A 11 19.89 17.90 -41.25
N SER A 12 20.92 18.75 -41.35
CA SER A 12 21.81 19.07 -40.22
C SER A 12 21.11 19.88 -39.13
N LEU A 13 20.18 20.77 -39.48
CA LEU A 13 19.40 21.54 -38.51
C LEU A 13 18.39 20.65 -37.74
N ARG A 14 17.75 19.68 -38.42
CA ARG A 14 16.86 18.71 -37.77
C ARG A 14 17.61 17.76 -36.82
N LEU A 15 18.80 17.30 -37.21
CA LEU A 15 19.64 16.46 -36.36
C LEU A 15 20.16 17.25 -35.15
N ALA A 16 20.55 18.51 -35.33
CA ALA A 16 20.94 19.41 -34.25
C ALA A 16 19.79 19.71 -33.29
N ILE A 17 18.56 19.96 -33.77
CA ILE A 17 17.37 20.14 -32.91
C ILE A 17 17.05 18.85 -32.14
N LEU A 18 17.17 17.68 -32.77
CA LEU A 18 16.95 16.38 -32.11
C LEU A 18 18.00 16.12 -31.03
N LEU A 19 19.28 16.38 -31.31
CA LEU A 19 20.38 16.29 -30.35
C LEU A 19 20.26 17.30 -29.20
N ILE A 20 19.87 18.55 -29.48
CA ILE A 20 19.61 19.58 -28.45
C ILE A 20 18.42 19.16 -27.58
N SER A 21 17.38 18.55 -28.15
CA SER A 21 16.22 18.04 -27.39
C SER A 21 16.59 16.86 -26.49
N ILE A 22 17.46 15.96 -26.96
CA ILE A 22 17.98 14.83 -26.17
C ILE A 22 18.91 15.32 -25.05
N ILE A 23 19.75 16.33 -25.32
CA ILE A 23 20.65 16.93 -24.32
C ILE A 23 19.86 17.74 -23.28
N LEU A 24 18.80 18.46 -23.67
CA LEU A 24 17.92 19.17 -22.73
C LEU A 24 17.14 18.20 -21.82
N ALA A 25 16.70 17.06 -22.35
CA ALA A 25 16.06 16.00 -21.55
C ALA A 25 17.04 15.31 -20.58
N ALA A 26 18.32 15.16 -20.96
CA ALA A 26 19.35 14.58 -20.10
C ALA A 26 19.86 15.54 -18.99
N CYS A 27 19.61 16.84 -19.13
CA CYS A 27 19.98 17.87 -18.15
C CYS A 27 18.85 18.24 -17.17
N ALA A 28 17.62 17.81 -17.43
CA ALA A 28 16.53 17.98 -16.50
C ALA A 28 16.69 16.95 -15.38
N GLY A 29 17.11 17.41 -14.19
CA GLY A 29 17.02 16.60 -12.98
C GLY A 29 15.59 16.04 -12.80
N PRO A 30 15.42 15.00 -11.96
CA PRO A 30 14.12 14.39 -11.74
C PRO A 30 13.07 15.47 -11.48
N GLN A 31 12.03 15.49 -12.31
CA GLN A 31 10.96 16.46 -12.16
C GLN A 31 10.30 16.27 -10.79
N PRO A 32 9.95 17.36 -10.09
CA PRO A 32 9.21 17.23 -8.84
C PRO A 32 7.89 16.50 -9.11
N PRO A 33 7.39 15.74 -8.12
CA PRO A 33 6.10 15.06 -8.26
C PRO A 33 5.00 16.09 -8.52
N PRO A 34 3.95 15.74 -9.30
CA PRO A 34 2.83 16.62 -9.54
C PRO A 34 2.19 17.07 -8.22
N TYR A 35 1.83 18.36 -8.16
CA TYR A 35 1.07 18.91 -7.05
C TYR A 35 -0.43 18.79 -7.33
N GLU A 36 -1.19 18.43 -6.30
CA GLU A 36 -2.65 18.37 -6.36
C GLU A 36 -3.26 18.86 -5.05
N GLU A 37 -4.35 19.64 -5.15
CA GLU A 37 -5.19 19.92 -3.98
C GLU A 37 -6.09 18.73 -3.68
N GLY A 38 -6.10 18.27 -2.43
CA GLY A 38 -6.92 17.14 -2.04
C GLY A 38 -6.85 16.82 -0.56
N SER A 39 -7.24 15.60 -0.22
CA SER A 39 -7.26 15.16 1.17
C SER A 39 -7.00 13.67 1.29
N ILE A 40 -6.47 13.28 2.44
CA ILE A 40 -6.33 11.89 2.87
C ILE A 40 -6.94 11.74 4.26
N SER A 41 -7.73 10.69 4.45
CA SER A 41 -8.28 10.30 5.75
C SER A 41 -8.09 8.80 5.97
N VAL A 42 -7.84 8.43 7.22
CA VAL A 42 -7.70 7.04 7.66
C VAL A 42 -8.78 6.74 8.68
N HIS A 43 -9.36 5.55 8.57
CA HIS A 43 -10.42 5.03 9.42
C HIS A 43 -9.99 3.66 9.92
N PHE A 44 -10.21 3.39 11.20
CA PHE A 44 -9.82 2.14 11.84
C PHE A 44 -11.05 1.31 12.18
N CYS A 45 -10.96 0.00 11.95
CA CYS A 45 -12.03 -0.94 12.24
C CYS A 45 -11.77 -1.63 13.57
N PRO A 46 -12.82 -1.95 14.36
CA PRO A 46 -14.24 -1.85 14.00
C PRO A 46 -14.92 -0.50 14.30
N GLN A 47 -14.17 0.53 14.70
CA GLN A 47 -14.71 1.79 15.22
C GLN A 47 -15.45 2.60 14.15
N ASP A 48 -14.81 2.84 13.01
CA ASP A 48 -15.27 3.86 12.04
C ASP A 48 -15.72 3.27 10.70
N CYS A 49 -15.27 2.06 10.38
CA CYS A 49 -15.38 1.49 9.04
C CYS A 49 -16.83 1.28 8.57
N ASN A 50 -17.72 0.82 9.44
CA ASN A 50 -19.12 0.62 9.06
C ASN A 50 -19.81 1.95 8.67
N SER A 51 -19.64 3.00 9.50
CA SER A 51 -20.19 4.32 9.19
C SER A 51 -19.59 4.89 7.91
N THR A 52 -18.29 4.70 7.69
CA THR A 52 -17.60 5.17 6.49
C THR A 52 -18.12 4.46 5.24
N LEU A 53 -18.25 3.13 5.26
CA LEU A 53 -18.83 2.37 4.13
C LEU A 53 -20.25 2.81 3.80
N HIS A 54 -21.10 3.01 4.81
CA HIS A 54 -22.45 3.51 4.58
C HIS A 54 -22.46 4.93 4.00
N ALA A 55 -21.53 5.80 4.38
CA ALA A 55 -21.40 7.12 3.78
C ALA A 55 -20.99 7.03 2.31
N LEU A 56 -19.96 6.21 1.99
CA LEU A 56 -19.49 6.00 0.63
C LEU A 56 -20.59 5.44 -0.28
N ALA A 57 -21.36 4.47 0.20
CA ALA A 57 -22.44 3.85 -0.56
C ALA A 57 -23.54 4.84 -0.97
N ARG A 58 -23.68 5.97 -0.26
CA ARG A 58 -24.65 7.02 -0.60
C ARG A 58 -24.12 8.06 -1.58
N THR A 59 -22.80 8.21 -1.69
CA THR A 59 -22.16 9.33 -2.41
C THR A 59 -21.33 8.91 -3.60
N ALA A 60 -21.00 7.62 -3.74
CA ALA A 60 -20.16 7.14 -4.84
C ALA A 60 -20.86 7.30 -6.19
N GLU A 61 -20.16 7.88 -7.15
CA GLU A 61 -20.63 8.08 -8.53
C GLU A 61 -20.36 6.84 -9.38
N THR A 62 -19.20 6.23 -9.16
CA THR A 62 -18.77 4.94 -9.71
C THR A 62 -18.39 4.03 -8.55
N LEU A 63 -18.41 2.71 -8.74
CA LEU A 63 -17.85 1.79 -7.77
C LEU A 63 -17.14 0.66 -8.51
N ASP A 64 -15.89 0.89 -8.88
CA ASP A 64 -15.03 -0.13 -9.49
C ASP A 64 -14.07 -0.62 -8.41
N CYS A 65 -14.25 -1.87 -7.95
CA CYS A 65 -13.51 -2.42 -6.80
C CYS A 65 -12.74 -3.69 -7.16
N ALA A 66 -11.61 -3.90 -6.50
CA ALA A 66 -10.87 -5.15 -6.51
C ALA A 66 -10.67 -5.64 -5.07
N PHE A 67 -11.22 -6.82 -4.77
CA PHE A 67 -11.24 -7.38 -3.43
C PHE A 67 -10.71 -8.81 -3.40
N TYR A 68 -9.82 -9.09 -2.47
CA TYR A 68 -9.44 -10.46 -2.14
C TYR A 68 -10.59 -11.26 -1.55
N ASP A 69 -11.41 -10.65 -0.70
CA ASP A 69 -12.50 -11.32 0.02
C ASP A 69 -13.63 -10.32 0.26
N LEU A 70 -14.87 -10.78 0.11
CA LEU A 70 -16.08 -9.97 0.16
C LEU A 70 -17.20 -10.80 0.79
N ASP A 71 -17.89 -10.20 1.76
CA ASP A 71 -19.15 -10.72 2.27
C ASP A 71 -20.30 -9.89 1.64
N PRO A 72 -21.08 -10.46 0.71
CA PRO A 72 -22.14 -9.73 0.02
C PRO A 72 -23.24 -9.19 0.93
N ASP A 73 -23.41 -9.77 2.12
CA ASP A 73 -24.43 -9.35 3.08
C ASP A 73 -23.92 -8.24 4.01
N ALA A 74 -22.60 -8.15 4.23
CA ALA A 74 -22.00 -7.07 5.01
C ALA A 74 -21.65 -5.84 4.16
N PHE A 75 -21.35 -6.02 2.88
CA PHE A 75 -21.01 -4.93 1.97
C PHE A 75 -22.27 -4.23 1.42
N PRO A 76 -22.32 -2.88 1.38
CA PRO A 76 -23.47 -2.18 0.82
C PRO A 76 -23.78 -2.59 -0.62
N ARG A 77 -25.03 -3.00 -0.88
CA ARG A 77 -25.48 -3.31 -2.25
C ARG A 77 -25.54 -2.04 -3.09
N ILE A 78 -24.69 -1.98 -4.11
CA ILE A 78 -24.62 -0.86 -5.05
C ILE A 78 -24.78 -1.44 -6.45
N PRO A 79 -25.97 -1.32 -7.09
CA PRO A 79 -26.29 -2.01 -8.34
C PRO A 79 -25.38 -1.68 -9.52
N THR A 80 -24.74 -0.51 -9.51
CA THR A 80 -23.81 -0.07 -10.55
C THR A 80 -22.36 -0.50 -10.29
N ALA A 81 -22.09 -1.14 -9.16
CA ALA A 81 -20.74 -1.54 -8.79
C ALA A 81 -20.20 -2.64 -9.71
N LYS A 82 -18.98 -2.45 -10.18
CA LYS A 82 -18.19 -3.51 -10.82
C LYS A 82 -17.16 -3.97 -9.82
N ILE A 83 -17.28 -5.22 -9.40
CA ILE A 83 -16.40 -5.79 -8.38
C ILE A 83 -15.62 -6.91 -9.03
N LEU A 84 -14.31 -6.82 -9.01
CA LEU A 84 -13.39 -7.92 -9.25
C LEU A 84 -13.12 -8.60 -7.91
N ILE A 85 -13.27 -9.91 -7.86
CA ILE A 85 -13.12 -10.71 -6.64
C ILE A 85 -12.16 -11.86 -6.91
N PHE A 86 -11.28 -12.16 -5.96
CA PHE A 86 -10.36 -13.28 -6.12
C PHE A 86 -11.15 -14.57 -6.28
N GLU A 87 -10.84 -15.34 -7.32
CA GLU A 87 -11.66 -16.47 -7.76
C GLU A 87 -11.94 -17.51 -6.65
N ASP A 88 -10.95 -17.81 -5.81
CA ASP A 88 -11.09 -18.81 -4.73
C ASP A 88 -11.99 -18.33 -3.58
N ASN A 89 -12.27 -17.02 -3.50
CA ASN A 89 -13.15 -16.42 -2.49
C ASN A 89 -14.49 -15.94 -3.08
N TYR A 90 -14.82 -16.33 -4.31
CA TYR A 90 -16.06 -15.94 -4.97
C TYR A 90 -17.31 -16.48 -4.23
N GLN A 91 -18.26 -15.59 -3.94
CA GLN A 91 -19.55 -15.91 -3.30
C GLN A 91 -20.72 -15.31 -4.09
N ASP A 92 -20.83 -15.65 -5.37
CA ASP A 92 -21.92 -15.23 -6.27
C ASP A 92 -22.10 -13.70 -6.45
N THR A 93 -21.08 -12.91 -6.11
CA THR A 93 -21.08 -11.44 -6.23
C THR A 93 -19.80 -10.95 -6.89
N GLY A 94 -19.94 -10.13 -7.94
CA GLY A 94 -18.82 -9.61 -8.72
C GLY A 94 -18.38 -10.56 -9.85
N THR A 95 -17.20 -10.27 -10.39
CA THR A 95 -16.53 -11.02 -11.45
C THR A 95 -15.30 -11.72 -10.85
N PRO A 96 -15.24 -13.06 -10.83
CA PRO A 96 -14.06 -13.76 -10.34
C PRO A 96 -12.88 -13.51 -11.28
N ILE A 97 -11.72 -13.18 -10.70
CA ILE A 97 -10.45 -12.97 -11.39
C ILE A 97 -9.41 -13.91 -10.80
N GLY A 98 -8.77 -14.68 -11.68
CA GLY A 98 -7.64 -15.51 -11.33
C GLY A 98 -6.34 -14.72 -11.28
N SER A 99 -5.40 -15.21 -10.49
CA SER A 99 -4.05 -14.65 -10.36
C SER A 99 -3.02 -15.76 -10.39
N ARG A 100 -1.78 -15.43 -10.74
CA ARG A 100 -0.65 -16.38 -10.64
C ARG A 100 -0.43 -16.84 -9.20
N SER A 101 -0.77 -16.00 -8.22
CA SER A 101 -0.70 -16.32 -6.79
C SER A 101 -2.03 -15.94 -6.14
N LEU A 102 -2.15 -14.77 -5.52
CA LEU A 102 -3.38 -14.25 -4.96
C LEU A 102 -3.65 -12.87 -5.56
N MET A 103 -4.90 -12.60 -5.98
CA MET A 103 -5.36 -11.23 -6.17
C MET A 103 -5.68 -10.65 -4.80
N HIS A 104 -4.69 -10.08 -4.12
CA HIS A 104 -4.77 -9.71 -2.71
C HIS A 104 -5.05 -8.21 -2.50
N ASN A 105 -5.62 -7.52 -3.49
CA ASN A 105 -6.05 -6.13 -3.37
C ASN A 105 -7.27 -5.93 -2.46
N LYS A 106 -7.43 -4.70 -1.93
CA LYS A 106 -8.62 -4.22 -1.21
C LYS A 106 -8.87 -2.74 -1.50
N PHE A 107 -9.34 -2.44 -2.70
CA PHE A 107 -9.57 -1.05 -3.10
C PHE A 107 -10.85 -0.84 -3.89
N CYS A 108 -11.31 0.40 -3.92
CA CYS A 108 -12.38 0.87 -4.80
C CYS A 108 -12.06 2.25 -5.37
N ILE A 109 -12.44 2.46 -6.63
CA ILE A 109 -12.48 3.75 -7.29
C ILE A 109 -13.92 4.25 -7.24
N LEU A 110 -14.12 5.31 -6.45
CA LEU A 110 -15.43 5.82 -6.03
C LEU A 110 -15.90 7.01 -6.88
N SER A 111 -14.95 7.69 -7.53
CA SER A 111 -15.14 8.73 -8.55
C SER A 111 -13.83 8.95 -9.29
N GLU A 112 -13.74 9.95 -10.17
CA GLU A 112 -12.49 10.36 -10.85
C GLU A 112 -11.39 10.88 -9.91
N ARG A 113 -11.72 11.12 -8.63
CA ARG A 113 -10.77 11.63 -7.65
C ARG A 113 -10.73 10.84 -6.35
N LEU A 114 -11.78 10.10 -6.01
CA LEU A 114 -11.87 9.44 -4.71
C LEU A 114 -11.52 7.95 -4.83
N THR A 115 -10.47 7.56 -4.14
CA THR A 115 -10.05 6.16 -4.00
C THR A 115 -10.17 5.71 -2.56
N TRP A 116 -10.71 4.52 -2.35
CA TRP A 116 -10.59 3.76 -1.11
C TRP A 116 -9.53 2.68 -1.29
N THR A 117 -8.59 2.55 -0.36
CA THR A 117 -7.70 1.38 -0.21
C THR A 117 -7.45 1.03 1.26
N GLY A 118 -6.54 0.10 1.55
CA GLY A 118 -6.08 -0.22 2.90
C GLY A 118 -5.92 -1.71 3.11
N SER A 119 -6.09 -2.14 4.36
CA SER A 119 -5.95 -3.55 4.75
C SER A 119 -7.29 -4.27 4.98
N MET A 120 -8.40 -3.53 4.96
CA MET A 120 -9.75 -4.03 5.20
C MET A 120 -10.30 -4.83 4.01
N ASN A 121 -10.57 -6.12 4.20
CA ASN A 121 -11.53 -6.82 3.33
C ASN A 121 -12.96 -6.39 3.71
N PRO A 122 -13.86 -6.10 2.75
CA PRO A 122 -15.27 -5.82 3.00
C PRO A 122 -16.06 -7.08 3.42
N THR A 123 -15.66 -7.68 4.54
CA THR A 123 -16.36 -8.82 5.15
C THR A 123 -16.94 -8.44 6.50
N TYR A 124 -17.89 -9.21 7.03
CA TYR A 124 -18.40 -8.98 8.38
C TYR A 124 -17.27 -8.87 9.42
N ASN A 125 -16.29 -9.79 9.39
CA ASN A 125 -15.14 -9.72 10.29
C ASN A 125 -14.27 -8.48 10.02
N GLY A 126 -14.02 -8.13 8.75
CA GLY A 126 -13.25 -6.95 8.38
C GLY A 126 -13.86 -5.66 8.91
N ILE A 127 -15.19 -5.54 8.83
CA ILE A 127 -15.92 -4.32 9.19
C ILE A 127 -16.15 -4.24 10.71
N PHE A 128 -16.52 -5.35 11.35
CA PHE A 128 -17.07 -5.33 12.72
C PHE A 128 -16.18 -5.96 13.79
N ARG A 129 -15.08 -6.63 13.43
CA ARG A 129 -14.31 -7.43 14.41
C ARG A 129 -12.80 -7.27 14.33
N ASN A 130 -12.24 -7.16 13.14
CA ASN A 130 -10.80 -7.13 12.91
C ASN A 130 -10.23 -5.72 13.15
N ASN A 131 -9.05 -5.61 13.77
CA ASN A 131 -8.25 -4.38 13.71
C ASN A 131 -7.63 -4.27 12.33
N ASN A 132 -8.10 -3.33 11.52
CA ASN A 132 -7.56 -3.06 10.18
C ASN A 132 -7.91 -1.61 9.78
N ASN A 133 -7.49 -1.19 8.59
CA ASN A 133 -7.70 0.19 8.15
C ASN A 133 -8.38 0.28 6.78
N LEU A 134 -9.11 1.39 6.64
CA LEU A 134 -9.68 1.93 5.41
C LEU A 134 -9.12 3.34 5.22
N ILE A 135 -8.55 3.62 4.05
CA ILE A 135 -7.98 4.91 3.70
C ILE A 135 -8.75 5.49 2.53
N LEU A 136 -9.20 6.73 2.66
CA LEU A 136 -9.82 7.50 1.58
C LEU A 136 -8.86 8.59 1.10
N ILE A 137 -8.61 8.63 -0.19
CA ILE A 137 -7.70 9.57 -0.84
C ILE A 137 -8.45 10.30 -1.95
N ASN A 138 -8.58 11.62 -1.82
CA ASN A 138 -9.12 12.51 -2.85
C ASN A 138 -7.97 13.06 -3.70
N SER A 139 -7.58 12.32 -4.74
CA SER A 139 -6.55 12.65 -5.71
C SER A 139 -6.85 11.97 -7.06
N SER A 140 -6.87 12.75 -8.15
CA SER A 140 -6.98 12.20 -9.51
C SER A 140 -5.71 11.46 -9.92
N CYS A 141 -4.53 11.85 -9.42
CA CYS A 141 -3.29 11.12 -9.68
C CYS A 141 -3.36 9.70 -9.11
N ILE A 142 -3.70 9.56 -7.83
CA ILE A 142 -3.83 8.26 -7.17
C ILE A 142 -4.94 7.44 -7.83
N THR A 143 -6.09 8.06 -8.09
CA THR A 143 -7.20 7.38 -8.77
C THR A 143 -6.81 6.82 -10.13
N ARG A 144 -5.98 7.53 -10.91
CA ARG A 144 -5.47 7.02 -12.20
C ARG A 144 -4.51 5.83 -12.04
N ASN A 145 -3.72 5.77 -10.97
CA ASN A 145 -2.90 4.59 -10.69
C ASN A 145 -3.77 3.37 -10.39
N TYR A 146 -4.74 3.51 -9.47
CA TYR A 146 -5.65 2.42 -9.14
C TYR A 146 -6.55 2.02 -10.32
N ARG A 147 -6.86 2.96 -11.22
CA ARG A 147 -7.56 2.66 -12.48
C ARG A 147 -6.70 1.81 -13.41
N ALA A 148 -5.39 2.10 -13.50
CA ALA A 148 -4.47 1.30 -14.30
C ALA A 148 -4.43 -0.14 -13.78
N GLU A 149 -4.24 -0.32 -12.47
CA GLU A 149 -4.28 -1.63 -11.81
C GLU A 149 -5.61 -2.35 -12.05
N TYR A 150 -6.74 -1.66 -11.83
CA TYR A 150 -8.05 -2.28 -12.04
C TYR A 150 -8.22 -2.83 -13.46
N LEU A 151 -7.78 -2.09 -14.47
CA LEU A 151 -7.86 -2.52 -15.86
C LEU A 151 -6.88 -3.66 -16.18
N GLU A 152 -5.73 -3.69 -15.51
CA GLU A 152 -4.76 -4.79 -15.58
C GLU A 152 -5.33 -6.09 -15.02
N LEU A 153 -5.96 -6.05 -13.85
CA LEU A 153 -6.65 -7.20 -13.28
C LEU A 153 -7.77 -7.74 -14.20
N GLN A 154 -8.38 -6.88 -15.03
CA GLN A 154 -9.44 -7.31 -15.96
C GLN A 154 -8.94 -8.04 -17.19
N ASP A 155 -7.81 -7.60 -17.76
CA ASP A 155 -7.36 -8.08 -19.08
C ASP A 155 -5.95 -8.69 -19.09
N GLY A 156 -5.24 -8.67 -17.97
CA GLY A 156 -3.92 -9.25 -17.78
C GLY A 156 -2.79 -8.49 -18.48
N HIS A 157 -3.01 -7.26 -18.96
CA HIS A 157 -1.96 -6.46 -19.60
C HIS A 157 -1.35 -5.49 -18.60
N GLU A 158 -0.04 -5.63 -18.33
CA GLU A 158 0.73 -4.70 -17.50
C GLU A 158 0.55 -3.25 -17.95
N ARG A 159 0.35 -2.35 -16.98
CA ARG A 159 0.19 -0.91 -17.23
C ARG A 159 1.14 -0.09 -16.37
N ALA A 160 1.85 0.84 -17.00
CA ALA A 160 2.65 1.82 -16.28
C ALA A 160 1.78 2.74 -15.40
N LEU A 161 2.23 3.01 -14.18
CA LEU A 161 1.54 3.95 -13.29
C LEU A 161 1.63 5.38 -13.82
N PRO A 162 0.48 6.07 -14.03
CA PRO A 162 0.50 7.45 -14.53
C PRO A 162 1.09 8.45 -13.54
N CYS A 163 1.02 8.17 -12.24
CA CYS A 163 1.44 9.05 -11.15
C CYS A 163 2.02 8.26 -9.95
N PRO A 164 3.14 7.53 -10.08
CA PRO A 164 3.69 6.73 -8.99
C PRO A 164 4.01 7.55 -7.73
N THR A 165 4.14 8.88 -7.86
CA THR A 165 4.28 9.81 -6.73
C THR A 165 3.47 11.08 -6.95
N VAL A 166 2.83 11.59 -5.90
CA VAL A 166 2.08 12.87 -5.91
C VAL A 166 2.36 13.66 -4.63
N ASN A 167 2.38 14.99 -4.74
CA ASN A 167 2.32 15.91 -3.60
C ASN A 167 0.87 16.39 -3.43
N LEU A 168 0.15 15.79 -2.49
CA LEU A 168 -1.26 16.06 -2.20
C LEU A 168 -1.39 17.07 -1.06
N SER A 169 -1.57 18.35 -1.40
CA SER A 169 -1.65 19.46 -0.42
C SER A 169 -0.52 19.42 0.64
N GLY A 170 0.71 19.13 0.22
CA GLY A 170 1.89 19.01 1.08
C GLY A 170 2.22 17.60 1.57
N THR A 171 1.34 16.62 1.32
CA THR A 171 1.56 15.20 1.65
C THR A 171 2.18 14.47 0.48
N LEU A 172 3.42 13.99 0.61
CA LEU A 172 4.04 13.17 -0.42
C LEU A 172 3.54 11.72 -0.31
N ILE A 173 2.91 11.21 -1.37
CA ILE A 173 2.36 9.84 -1.42
C ILE A 173 3.00 9.11 -2.60
N HIS A 174 3.59 7.95 -2.31
CA HIS A 174 4.05 6.98 -3.31
C HIS A 174 3.06 5.82 -3.38
N THR A 175 2.77 5.35 -4.59
CA THR A 175 1.91 4.18 -4.86
C THR A 175 2.71 3.14 -5.61
N TYR A 176 2.55 1.88 -5.20
CA TYR A 176 3.13 0.73 -5.86
C TYR A 176 2.09 -0.39 -5.96
N PHE A 177 2.15 -1.17 -7.04
CA PHE A 177 1.45 -2.44 -7.22
C PHE A 177 2.47 -3.55 -7.45
N CYS A 178 2.40 -4.60 -6.63
CA CYS A 178 3.33 -5.73 -6.68
C CYS A 178 2.63 -6.90 -7.38
N PRO A 179 3.36 -7.79 -8.08
CA PRO A 179 4.83 -7.87 -8.16
C PRO A 179 5.50 -6.99 -9.23
N GLU A 180 4.75 -6.22 -10.01
CA GLU A 180 5.21 -5.46 -11.17
C GLU A 180 6.16 -4.32 -10.77
N ASP A 181 5.81 -3.59 -9.72
CA ASP A 181 6.67 -2.59 -9.10
C ASP A 181 7.64 -3.21 -8.08
N ASP A 182 8.77 -2.51 -7.83
CA ASP A 182 9.75 -2.90 -6.80
C ASP A 182 9.25 -2.58 -5.37
N CYS A 183 8.17 -3.23 -4.95
CA CYS A 183 7.62 -3.11 -3.60
C CYS A 183 8.62 -3.55 -2.51
N HIS A 184 9.47 -4.54 -2.82
CA HIS A 184 10.53 -5.00 -1.93
C HIS A 184 11.54 -3.86 -1.67
N GLY A 185 12.08 -3.25 -2.73
CA GLY A 185 13.01 -2.13 -2.64
C GLY A 185 12.38 -0.88 -2.03
N ALA A 186 11.10 -0.59 -2.34
CA ALA A 186 10.37 0.53 -1.76
C ALA A 186 10.24 0.38 -0.23
N LEU A 187 9.85 -0.81 0.25
CA LEU A 187 9.77 -1.11 1.69
C LEU A 187 11.13 -0.95 2.39
N LEU A 188 12.18 -1.57 1.84
CA LEU A 188 13.50 -1.52 2.46
C LEU A 188 14.10 -0.11 2.45
N THR A 189 13.94 0.64 1.36
CA THR A 189 14.38 2.04 1.26
C THR A 189 13.73 2.90 2.33
N ALA A 190 12.41 2.83 2.47
CA ALA A 190 11.70 3.63 3.46
C ALA A 190 12.10 3.27 4.90
N LEU A 191 12.26 1.98 5.23
CA LEU A 191 12.75 1.55 6.54
C LEU A 191 14.20 2.01 6.80
N GLN A 192 15.03 2.05 5.76
CA GLN A 192 16.43 2.48 5.85
C GLN A 192 16.55 3.98 6.14
N GLU A 193 15.59 4.79 5.72
CA GLU A 193 15.54 6.24 5.98
C GLU A 193 15.21 6.59 7.43
N ALA A 194 14.77 5.63 8.26
CA ALA A 194 14.45 5.88 9.66
C ALA A 194 15.66 6.39 10.45
N THR A 195 15.42 7.39 11.30
CA THR A 195 16.44 8.05 12.13
C THR A 195 16.14 8.07 13.62
N ARG A 196 14.88 7.85 14.03
CA ARG A 196 14.43 7.94 15.43
C ARG A 196 13.67 6.70 15.88
N SER A 197 12.67 6.28 15.11
CA SER A 197 11.76 5.21 15.52
C SER A 197 11.14 4.47 14.35
N ILE A 198 10.84 3.18 14.59
CA ILE A 198 10.02 2.36 13.70
C ILE A 198 9.01 1.60 14.55
N HIS A 199 7.72 1.83 14.31
CA HIS A 199 6.64 1.09 14.95
C HIS A 199 5.87 0.28 13.91
N PHE A 200 5.45 -0.94 14.21
CA PHE A 200 4.74 -1.76 13.22
C PHE A 200 3.58 -2.58 13.78
N MET A 201 2.62 -2.86 12.91
CA MET A 201 1.45 -3.72 13.16
C MET A 201 1.30 -4.62 11.94
N THR A 202 1.55 -5.91 12.08
CA THR A 202 1.62 -6.84 10.94
C THR A 202 0.84 -8.11 11.19
N PHE A 203 -0.09 -8.40 10.29
CA PHE A 203 -0.78 -9.69 10.20
C PHE A 203 0.22 -10.81 9.92
N SER A 204 0.90 -10.78 8.77
CA SER A 204 1.96 -11.75 8.45
C SER A 204 3.27 -11.04 8.18
N PHE A 205 4.35 -11.47 8.83
CA PHE A 205 5.69 -10.92 8.62
C PHE A 205 6.74 -12.03 8.64
N THR A 206 7.29 -12.31 7.47
CA THR A 206 8.28 -13.37 7.21
C THR A 206 9.47 -12.93 6.36
N LEU A 207 9.47 -11.67 5.87
CA LEU A 207 10.55 -11.13 5.06
C LEU A 207 11.81 -10.91 5.93
N ASN A 208 12.87 -11.66 5.63
CA ASN A 208 14.07 -11.70 6.48
C ASN A 208 14.86 -10.39 6.39
N GLU A 209 14.94 -9.84 5.20
CA GLU A 209 15.68 -8.64 4.83
C GLU A 209 15.15 -7.42 5.59
N ALA A 210 13.82 -7.28 5.67
CA ALA A 210 13.20 -6.25 6.50
C ALA A 210 13.48 -6.49 7.99
N ALA A 211 13.45 -7.73 8.48
CA ALA A 211 13.77 -8.03 9.87
C ALA A 211 15.25 -7.72 10.21
N ASP A 212 16.19 -8.05 9.32
CA ASP A 212 17.62 -7.75 9.49
C ASP A 212 17.88 -6.24 9.51
N LEU A 213 17.17 -5.48 8.68
CA LEU A 213 17.22 -4.03 8.69
C LEU A 213 16.68 -3.46 10.02
N LEU A 214 15.54 -3.94 10.52
CA LEU A 214 15.01 -3.53 11.82
C LEU A 214 16.01 -3.83 12.95
N ILE A 215 16.64 -5.01 12.95
CA ILE A 215 17.67 -5.36 13.94
C ILE A 215 18.88 -4.42 13.86
N THR A 216 19.30 -4.07 12.64
CA THR A 216 20.40 -3.13 12.42
C THR A 216 20.05 -1.75 12.99
N LYS A 217 18.87 -1.22 12.64
CA LYS A 217 18.35 0.05 13.17
C LYS A 217 18.19 0.03 14.70
N HIS A 218 17.74 -1.07 15.27
CA HIS A 218 17.64 -1.21 16.72
C HIS A 218 19.02 -1.11 17.41
N ARG A 219 20.05 -1.77 16.83
CA ARG A 219 21.43 -1.69 17.32
C ARG A 219 22.05 -0.30 17.16
N GLU A 220 21.59 0.47 16.18
CA GLU A 220 21.94 1.89 16.02
C GLU A 220 21.25 2.79 17.07
N GLY A 221 20.35 2.24 17.89
CA GLY A 221 19.70 2.94 19.00
C GLY A 221 18.30 3.47 18.67
N LEU A 222 17.72 3.13 17.51
CA LEU A 222 16.35 3.53 17.19
C LEU A 222 15.35 2.82 18.10
N ASN A 223 14.29 3.54 18.47
CA ASN A 223 13.16 2.98 19.21
C ASN A 223 12.30 2.14 18.26
N ILE A 224 12.37 0.81 18.40
CA ILE A 224 11.60 -0.11 17.57
C ILE A 224 10.66 -0.94 18.43
N THR A 225 9.37 -0.90 18.11
CA THR A 225 8.35 -1.73 18.74
C THR A 225 7.35 -2.27 17.73
N GLY A 226 6.76 -3.43 18.00
CA GLY A 226 5.82 -4.02 17.05
C GLY A 226 4.76 -4.92 17.66
N ILE A 227 3.62 -5.02 16.97
CA ILE A 227 2.53 -5.94 17.29
C ILE A 227 2.40 -6.97 16.16
N PHE A 228 2.45 -8.25 16.51
CA PHE A 228 2.20 -9.37 15.60
C PHE A 228 0.81 -9.94 15.82
N GLU A 229 0.18 -10.43 14.74
CA GLU A 229 -1.02 -11.26 14.85
C GLU A 229 -0.69 -12.59 15.52
N LYS A 230 -1.33 -12.87 16.65
CA LYS A 230 -1.06 -14.05 17.48
C LYS A 230 -1.33 -15.36 16.75
N ARG A 231 -2.36 -15.42 15.89
CA ARG A 231 -2.65 -16.64 15.11
C ARG A 231 -1.61 -16.92 14.01
N GLN A 232 -0.72 -15.98 13.72
CA GLN A 232 0.38 -16.15 12.76
C GLN A 232 1.71 -16.52 13.44
N GLN A 233 1.71 -16.83 14.75
CA GLN A 233 2.93 -17.13 15.52
C GLN A 233 3.80 -18.24 14.93
N SER A 234 3.21 -19.30 14.38
CA SER A 234 3.95 -20.48 13.90
C SER A 234 4.79 -20.21 12.64
N HIS A 235 4.52 -19.10 11.95
CA HIS A 235 5.08 -18.78 10.64
C HIS A 235 5.48 -17.30 10.57
N SER A 236 6.03 -16.71 11.63
CA SER A 236 6.47 -15.32 11.62
C SER A 236 7.87 -15.11 12.15
N ILE A 237 8.50 -14.00 11.77
CA ILE A 237 9.88 -13.64 12.08
C ILE A 237 10.07 -13.12 13.52
N HIS A 238 9.02 -13.14 14.33
CA HIS A 238 8.95 -12.53 15.66
C HIS A 238 10.10 -12.97 16.58
N GLN A 239 10.47 -14.26 16.60
CA GLN A 239 11.53 -14.76 17.46
C GLN A 239 12.89 -14.13 17.14
N LYS A 240 13.21 -13.96 15.84
CA LYS A 240 14.45 -13.32 15.38
C LYS A 240 14.56 -11.88 15.88
N LEU A 241 13.45 -11.14 15.87
CA LEU A 241 13.40 -9.76 16.39
C LEU A 241 13.45 -9.74 17.93
N ALA A 242 12.78 -10.66 18.60
CA ALA A 242 12.78 -10.79 20.06
C ALA A 242 14.18 -11.12 20.60
N ASP A 243 14.90 -12.03 19.95
CA ASP A 243 16.27 -12.42 20.29
C ASP A 243 17.26 -11.25 20.13
N ALA A 244 16.94 -10.28 19.26
CA ALA A 244 17.70 -9.06 19.08
C ALA A 244 17.39 -7.98 20.13
N GLY A 245 16.45 -8.22 21.06
CA GLY A 245 16.08 -7.29 22.13
C GLY A 245 14.98 -6.29 21.75
N ILE A 246 14.37 -6.42 20.58
CA ILE A 246 13.27 -5.54 20.15
C ILE A 246 12.03 -5.82 21.00
N THR A 247 11.35 -4.77 21.46
CA THR A 247 10.12 -4.91 22.27
C THR A 247 8.94 -5.25 21.37
N LEU A 248 8.38 -6.45 21.55
CA LEU A 248 7.31 -6.98 20.72
C LEU A 248 6.10 -7.38 21.55
N TYR A 249 4.95 -7.41 20.88
CA TYR A 249 3.68 -7.80 21.47
C TYR A 249 2.93 -8.78 20.58
N TRP A 250 2.19 -9.68 21.21
CA TRP A 250 1.08 -10.38 20.57
C TRP A 250 -0.18 -9.54 20.70
N ASP A 251 -0.94 -9.41 19.63
CA ASP A 251 -2.30 -8.88 19.74
C ASP A 251 -3.18 -9.83 20.59
N LYS A 252 -4.26 -9.28 21.13
CA LYS A 252 -5.28 -9.99 21.90
C LYS A 252 -6.68 -9.81 21.32
N ASN A 253 -6.78 -9.42 20.05
CA ASN A 253 -8.09 -9.37 19.41
C ASN A 253 -8.61 -10.80 19.27
N PRO A 254 -9.81 -11.13 19.78
CA PRO A 254 -10.39 -12.47 19.61
C PRO A 254 -10.76 -12.79 18.15
N ALA A 255 -10.79 -11.79 17.28
CA ALA A 255 -10.83 -11.91 15.82
C ALA A 255 -9.41 -11.78 15.24
N THR A 256 -9.11 -10.74 14.44
CA THR A 256 -7.84 -10.57 13.73
C THR A 256 -7.27 -9.18 13.86
N MET A 257 -5.98 -9.05 14.16
CA MET A 257 -5.19 -7.86 13.84
C MET A 257 -4.66 -7.99 12.41
N HIS A 258 -5.36 -7.35 11.47
CA HIS A 258 -5.16 -7.49 10.03
C HIS A 258 -4.41 -6.29 9.41
N HIS A 259 -3.70 -5.49 10.20
CA HIS A 259 -2.85 -4.42 9.68
C HIS A 259 -1.62 -4.96 8.93
N LYS A 260 -1.09 -4.12 8.03
CA LYS A 260 0.20 -4.32 7.35
C LYS A 260 0.90 -2.97 7.31
N THR A 261 1.34 -2.52 8.48
CA THR A 261 1.71 -1.12 8.67
C THR A 261 3.08 -0.99 9.32
N PHE A 262 3.90 -0.10 8.77
CA PHE A 262 5.08 0.46 9.43
C PHE A 262 4.91 1.97 9.57
N ILE A 263 5.35 2.51 10.71
CA ILE A 263 5.31 3.93 11.04
C ILE A 263 6.73 4.33 11.38
N ILE A 264 7.30 5.23 10.59
CA ILE A 264 8.70 5.64 10.66
C ILE A 264 8.76 7.08 11.14
N ASP A 265 9.54 7.32 12.19
CA ASP A 265 9.85 8.64 12.74
C ASP A 265 8.61 9.51 13.03
N GLU A 266 7.47 8.89 13.33
CA GLU A 266 6.17 9.57 13.54
C GLU A 266 5.75 10.48 12.36
N LYS A 267 6.26 10.18 11.16
CA LYS A 267 6.11 11.03 9.97
C LYS A 267 5.69 10.23 8.73
N THR A 268 6.31 9.08 8.50
CA THR A 268 6.06 8.26 7.32
C THR A 268 5.27 7.02 7.70
N VAL A 269 4.25 6.68 6.92
CA VAL A 269 3.47 5.45 7.06
C VAL A 269 3.60 4.61 5.81
N ILE A 270 3.94 3.34 5.97
CA ILE A 270 3.85 2.31 4.95
C ILE A 270 2.61 1.48 5.25
N THR A 271 1.69 1.35 4.31
CA THR A 271 0.45 0.56 4.49
C THR A 271 -0.14 0.14 3.15
N GLY A 272 -1.12 -0.75 3.16
CA GLY A 272 -1.80 -1.25 1.97
C GLY A 272 -2.35 -2.65 2.23
N SER A 273 -2.46 -3.45 1.17
CA SER A 273 -2.83 -4.86 1.29
C SER A 273 -1.62 -5.75 1.59
N MET A 274 -0.43 -5.31 1.18
CA MET A 274 0.81 -6.09 1.14
C MET A 274 1.31 -6.49 2.54
N ASN A 275 1.36 -7.80 2.82
CA ASN A 275 2.09 -8.31 3.98
C ASN A 275 3.61 -8.31 3.72
N PRO A 276 4.48 -7.95 4.70
CA PRO A 276 5.95 -8.05 4.57
C PRO A 276 6.42 -9.51 4.54
N THR A 277 6.23 -10.16 3.40
CA THR A 277 6.51 -11.58 3.13
C THR A 277 7.03 -11.74 1.70
N LYS A 278 7.71 -12.85 1.40
CA LYS A 278 8.19 -13.12 0.03
C LYS A 278 7.07 -13.16 -1.02
N ASN A 279 5.88 -13.66 -0.64
CA ASN A 279 4.73 -13.67 -1.55
C ASN A 279 4.16 -12.26 -1.72
N GLY A 280 4.02 -11.49 -0.63
CA GLY A 280 3.48 -10.13 -0.71
C GLY A 280 4.34 -9.18 -1.55
N VAL A 281 5.67 -9.24 -1.42
CA VAL A 281 6.55 -8.30 -2.15
C VAL A 281 6.86 -8.68 -3.59
N GLY A 282 6.49 -9.89 -4.05
CA GLY A 282 6.97 -10.38 -5.35
C GLY A 282 6.21 -11.55 -5.97
N ARG A 283 5.00 -11.88 -5.49
CA ARG A 283 4.17 -12.92 -6.12
C ARG A 283 2.67 -12.63 -6.14
N ASN A 284 2.12 -12.09 -5.05
CA ASN A 284 0.71 -11.70 -4.97
C ASN A 284 0.48 -10.36 -5.65
N ASP A 285 -0.69 -10.17 -6.25
CA ASP A 285 -1.17 -8.85 -6.66
C ASP A 285 -1.55 -8.05 -5.41
N GLU A 286 -0.77 -7.02 -5.10
CA GLU A 286 -0.88 -6.25 -3.85
C GLU A 286 -0.71 -4.76 -4.14
N ASN A 287 -1.26 -3.90 -3.30
CA ASN A 287 -0.90 -2.48 -3.29
C ASN A 287 -0.12 -2.09 -2.04
N LEU A 288 0.77 -1.12 -2.22
CA LEU A 288 1.57 -0.50 -1.18
C LEU A 288 1.51 1.03 -1.34
N LEU A 289 1.27 1.71 -0.24
CA LEU A 289 1.36 3.16 -0.11
C LEU A 289 2.48 3.52 0.86
N ILE A 290 3.28 4.52 0.49
CA ILE A 290 4.22 5.20 1.40
C ILE A 290 3.76 6.66 1.50
N ILE A 291 3.31 7.06 2.68
CA ILE A 291 2.64 8.34 2.94
C ILE A 291 3.50 9.16 3.90
N ASN A 292 3.97 10.32 3.46
CA ASN A 292 4.74 11.25 4.28
C ASN A 292 3.82 12.34 4.82
N ASP A 293 3.21 12.09 5.99
CA ASP A 293 2.32 13.00 6.69
C ASP A 293 2.28 12.65 8.19
N GLU A 294 2.78 13.55 9.03
CA GLU A 294 2.79 13.36 10.48
C GLU A 294 1.39 13.20 11.09
N ARG A 295 0.35 13.82 10.51
CA ARG A 295 -1.03 13.64 11.00
C ARG A 295 -1.50 12.21 10.78
N ILE A 296 -1.19 11.63 9.61
CA ILE A 296 -1.52 10.24 9.31
C ILE A 296 -0.69 9.29 10.17
N ALA A 297 0.61 9.55 10.33
CA ALA A 297 1.46 8.78 11.23
C ALA A 297 0.96 8.79 12.68
N ARG A 298 0.57 9.96 13.21
CA ARG A 298 -0.04 10.08 14.54
C ARG A 298 -1.36 9.32 14.67
N ALA A 299 -2.19 9.29 13.63
CA ALA A 299 -3.43 8.50 13.63
C ALA A 299 -3.13 6.99 13.75
N PHE A 300 -2.17 6.47 12.98
CA PHE A 300 -1.74 5.07 13.08
C PHE A 300 -1.05 4.74 14.41
N LEU A 301 -0.28 5.67 14.99
CA LEU A 301 0.29 5.49 16.34
C LEU A 301 -0.80 5.44 17.41
N SER A 302 -1.83 6.26 17.25
CA SER A 302 -2.99 6.23 18.14
C SER A 302 -3.69 4.87 18.06
N GLU A 303 -3.94 4.34 16.87
CA GLU A 303 -4.47 2.98 16.70
C GLU A 303 -3.55 1.91 17.31
N LEU A 304 -2.23 2.00 17.09
CA LEU A 304 -1.29 1.08 17.70
C LEU A 304 -1.42 1.02 19.24
N HIS A 305 -1.78 2.13 19.88
CA HIS A 305 -2.03 2.20 21.31
C HIS A 305 -3.41 1.67 21.74
N THR A 306 -4.40 1.63 20.85
CA THR A 306 -5.74 1.09 21.16
C THR A 306 -5.77 -0.44 21.08
N ILE A 307 -4.90 -1.06 20.28
CA ILE A 307 -4.89 -2.51 20.06
C ILE A 307 -4.60 -3.26 21.37
N PRO A 308 -5.55 -4.11 21.85
CA PRO A 308 -5.32 -4.97 23.00
C PRO A 308 -4.14 -5.91 22.73
N ARG A 309 -3.20 -6.00 23.66
CA ARG A 309 -1.94 -6.73 23.45
C ARG A 309 -1.31 -7.25 24.73
N GLU A 310 -0.43 -8.23 24.60
CA GLU A 310 0.43 -8.74 25.67
C GLU A 310 1.89 -8.82 25.21
N PRO A 311 2.87 -8.63 26.11
CA PRO A 311 4.28 -8.75 25.75
C PRO A 311 4.58 -10.12 25.13
N LEU A 312 5.34 -10.11 24.04
CA LEU A 312 5.90 -11.31 23.47
C LEU A 312 7.06 -11.75 24.36
N THR A 313 6.84 -12.80 25.14
CA THR A 313 7.87 -13.40 25.98
C THR A 313 8.71 -14.34 25.11
N PRO A 314 10.04 -14.15 25.00
CA PRO A 314 10.89 -15.09 24.29
C PRO A 314 10.71 -16.48 24.89
N THR A 315 10.47 -17.50 24.08
CA THR A 315 10.53 -18.88 24.58
C THR A 315 11.94 -19.12 25.10
N ALA A 316 12.07 -19.44 26.39
CA ALA A 316 13.36 -19.76 26.98
C ALA A 316 14.02 -20.86 26.16
N HIS A 317 15.09 -20.54 25.43
CA HIS A 317 15.92 -21.54 24.79
C HIS A 317 16.58 -22.36 25.90
N THR A 318 16.09 -23.59 26.11
CA THR A 318 16.91 -24.63 26.72
C THR A 318 18.16 -24.78 25.85
N ARG A 319 19.29 -24.30 26.37
CA ARG A 319 20.61 -24.47 25.77
C ARG A 319 20.94 -25.94 25.58
#